data_AF-A0A5J4XAH8-F1
#
_entry.id   AF-A0A5J4XAH8-F1
#
_cell.length_a   1.000
_cell.length_b   1.000
_cell.length_c   1.000
_cell.angle_alpha   90.00
_cell.angle_beta   90.00
_cell.angle_gamma   90.00
#
_symmetry.space_group_name_H-M   'P 1'
#
loop_
_entity.id
_entity.type
_entity.pdbx_description
1 polymer ?
#
loop_
_entity_poly.entity_id
_entity_poly.type
_entity_poly.pdbx_seq_one_letter_code
_entity_poly.pdbx_strand_id
1 'polypeptide(L)'
;MSGLPKIMNLVEKRRKALDVFKAVHSGDGILWMGLVQIGPTEARASLSNERARRRIKEWFTLGLSLGSLLGYAPGANFVRQVVQLLIEYSYFIADSREQASMRSKAKERQIQESTDREKLKGSLVRDSQGVYFEVLQVPGEIPAYVDYCKVVVSMCTVLTQVYSKFMDEHCYEQANVCEAAESIDKQLCGFFFEPLAAVLGEVASHSVKKETGSVANVLAACQTEQ
;
A
#
# COMPACT_ATOMS: atom_id res chain seq x y z
N MET A 1 -26.72 5.88 -12.67
CA MET A 1 -26.52 4.53 -12.10
C MET A 1 -25.56 4.68 -10.94
N SER A 2 -25.97 4.36 -9.71
CA SER A 2 -25.13 4.53 -8.52
C SER A 2 -23.88 3.65 -8.60
N GLY A 3 -22.70 4.20 -8.32
CA GLY A 3 -21.43 3.44 -8.25
C GLY A 3 -21.33 2.51 -7.03
N LEU A 4 -22.30 2.59 -6.12
CA LEU A 4 -22.33 1.91 -4.82
C LEU A 4 -22.01 0.39 -4.89
N PRO A 5 -22.63 -0.44 -5.76
CA PRO A 5 -22.33 -1.87 -5.76
C PRO A 5 -20.86 -2.18 -6.09
N LYS A 6 -20.24 -1.39 -6.97
CA LYS A 6 -18.83 -1.56 -7.35
C LYS A 6 -17.90 -1.17 -6.20
N ILE A 7 -18.14 -0.01 -5.61
CA ILE A 7 -17.36 0.51 -4.48
C ILE A 7 -17.49 -0.41 -3.27
N MET A 8 -18.70 -0.89 -2.96
CA MET A 8 -18.94 -1.83 -1.88
C MET A 8 -18.13 -3.11 -2.04
N ASN A 9 -18.21 -3.75 -3.21
CA ASN A 9 -17.44 -4.96 -3.50
C ASN A 9 -15.93 -4.73 -3.37
N LEU A 10 -15.44 -3.59 -3.85
CA LEU A 10 -14.04 -3.19 -3.76
C LEU A 10 -13.62 -3.01 -2.29
N VAL A 11 -14.36 -2.21 -1.53
CA VAL A 11 -14.06 -1.91 -0.12
C VAL A 11 -14.12 -3.17 0.74
N GLU A 12 -15.12 -4.03 0.55
CA GLU A 12 -15.23 -5.30 1.27
C GLU A 12 -14.06 -6.25 0.98
N LYS A 13 -13.69 -6.38 -0.29
CA LYS A 13 -12.51 -7.17 -0.69
C LYS A 13 -11.25 -6.66 0.00
N ARG A 14 -11.05 -5.35 0.02
CA ARG A 14 -9.86 -4.74 0.65
C ARG A 14 -9.88 -4.84 2.15
N ARG A 15 -11.02 -4.64 2.80
CA ARG A 15 -11.15 -4.79 4.26
C ARG A 15 -10.75 -6.20 4.70
N LYS A 16 -11.27 -7.23 4.04
CA LYS A 16 -10.89 -8.63 4.32
C LYS A 16 -9.39 -8.87 4.17
N ALA A 17 -8.77 -8.34 3.11
CA ALA A 17 -7.33 -8.48 2.90
C ALA A 17 -6.51 -7.74 3.99
N LEU A 18 -6.92 -6.53 4.35
CA LEU A 18 -6.28 -5.72 5.39
C LEU A 18 -6.40 -6.37 6.77
N ASP A 19 -7.54 -6.98 7.10
CA ASP A 19 -7.76 -7.71 8.35
C ASP A 19 -6.81 -8.90 8.44
N VAL A 20 -6.65 -9.67 7.36
CA VAL A 20 -5.68 -10.78 7.29
C VAL A 20 -4.25 -10.26 7.43
N PHE A 21 -3.85 -9.24 6.68
CA PHE A 21 -2.51 -8.68 6.81
C PHE A 21 -2.22 -8.19 8.22
N LYS A 22 -3.16 -7.48 8.84
CA LYS A 22 -3.03 -6.99 10.20
C LYS A 22 -2.86 -8.14 11.19
N ALA A 23 -3.71 -9.15 11.13
CA ALA A 23 -3.68 -10.27 12.07
C ALA A 23 -2.38 -11.11 11.96
N VAL A 24 -1.87 -11.34 10.75
CA VAL A 24 -0.55 -12.00 10.54
C VAL A 24 0.56 -11.20 11.24
N HIS A 25 0.57 -9.87 11.09
CA HIS A 25 1.64 -9.03 11.62
C HIS A 25 1.49 -8.69 13.11
N SER A 26 0.27 -8.75 13.66
CA SER A 26 -0.01 -8.62 15.09
C SER A 26 0.36 -9.87 15.90
N GLY A 27 0.45 -11.03 15.24
CA GLY A 27 0.69 -12.31 15.89
C GLY A 27 -0.58 -13.00 16.41
N ASP A 28 -1.74 -12.69 15.83
CA ASP A 28 -3.05 -13.22 16.26
C ASP A 28 -3.26 -14.70 15.90
N GLY A 29 -2.22 -15.38 15.39
CA GLY A 29 -2.23 -16.83 15.13
C GLY A 29 -3.05 -17.27 13.91
N ILE A 30 -3.35 -16.36 12.98
CA ILE A 30 -4.15 -16.71 11.80
C ILE A 30 -3.33 -17.44 10.73
N LEU A 31 -4.01 -18.27 9.93
CA LEU A 31 -3.41 -18.99 8.82
C LEU A 31 -3.40 -18.14 7.55
N TRP A 32 -2.22 -17.86 7.04
CA TRP A 32 -2.03 -17.33 5.71
C TRP A 32 -2.55 -18.31 4.66
N MET A 33 -3.48 -17.84 3.81
CA MET A 33 -4.21 -18.65 2.82
C MET A 33 -4.90 -19.91 3.40
N GLY A 34 -5.16 -19.94 4.71
CA GLY A 34 -5.72 -21.13 5.38
C GLY A 34 -4.76 -22.31 5.49
N LEU A 35 -3.47 -22.14 5.19
CA LEU A 35 -2.49 -23.23 5.11
C LEU A 35 -1.33 -23.09 6.10
N VAL A 36 -0.77 -21.89 6.26
CA VAL A 36 0.49 -21.68 6.99
C VAL A 36 0.31 -20.60 8.04
N GLN A 37 0.65 -20.89 9.29
CA GLN A 37 0.75 -19.86 10.31
C GLN A 37 2.06 -19.08 10.11
N ILE A 38 1.96 -17.78 9.84
CA ILE A 38 3.12 -16.89 9.73
C ILE A 38 3.12 -16.03 10.99
N GLY A 39 4.18 -16.10 11.78
CA GLY A 39 4.38 -15.24 12.93
C GLY A 39 5.13 -13.95 12.60
N PRO A 40 5.12 -12.98 13.52
CA PRO A 40 5.85 -11.71 13.35
C PRO A 40 7.36 -11.91 13.18
N THR A 41 7.93 -12.96 13.79
CA THR A 41 9.36 -13.24 13.71
C THR A 41 9.75 -13.75 12.31
N GLU A 42 8.99 -14.67 11.72
CA GLU A 42 9.26 -15.14 10.36
C GLU A 42 9.05 -14.02 9.33
N ALA A 43 7.99 -13.22 9.50
CA ALA A 43 7.71 -12.08 8.63
C ALA A 43 8.79 -11.00 8.71
N ARG A 44 9.44 -10.82 9.87
CA ARG A 44 10.60 -9.93 10.02
C ARG A 44 11.87 -10.51 9.39
N ALA A 45 12.09 -11.82 9.51
CA ALA A 45 13.28 -12.47 9.01
C ALA A 45 13.43 -12.36 7.48
N SER A 46 12.31 -12.30 6.73
CA SER A 46 12.32 -12.07 5.28
C SER A 46 12.76 -10.66 4.86
N LEU A 47 13.00 -9.74 5.80
CA LEU A 47 13.29 -8.33 5.52
C LEU A 47 14.73 -7.92 5.85
N SER A 48 15.63 -8.90 5.92
CA SER A 48 17.04 -8.67 6.24
C SER A 48 17.81 -7.90 5.17
N ASN A 49 17.30 -7.83 3.93
CA ASN A 49 17.97 -7.17 2.82
C ASN A 49 17.66 -5.67 2.72
N GLU A 50 18.56 -4.92 2.09
CA GLU A 50 18.47 -3.45 1.96
C GLU A 50 17.22 -3.00 1.16
N ARG A 51 16.79 -3.81 0.20
CA ARG A 51 15.57 -3.56 -0.59
C ARG A 51 14.32 -3.56 0.29
N ALA A 52 14.24 -4.50 1.23
CA ALA A 52 13.15 -4.58 2.19
C ALA A 52 13.15 -3.39 3.17
N ARG A 53 14.33 -2.97 3.65
CA ARG A 53 14.47 -1.77 4.48
C ARG A 53 14.01 -0.51 3.75
N ARG A 54 14.39 -0.35 2.48
CA ARG A 54 13.93 0.75 1.64
C ARG A 54 12.41 0.75 1.53
N ARG A 55 11.80 -0.41 1.24
CA ARG A 55 10.34 -0.58 1.15
C ARG A 55 9.60 -0.21 2.43
N ILE A 56 10.15 -0.56 3.60
CA ILE A 56 9.54 -0.18 4.89
C ILE A 56 9.48 1.35 5.02
N LYS A 57 10.55 2.05 4.64
CA LYS A 57 10.57 3.52 4.64
C LYS A 57 9.57 4.10 3.64
N GLU A 58 9.50 3.53 2.43
CA GLU A 58 8.52 3.90 1.41
C GLU A 58 7.08 3.77 1.96
N TRP A 59 6.72 2.62 2.56
CA TRP A 59 5.41 2.41 3.18
C TRP A 59 5.14 3.30 4.38
N PHE A 60 6.16 3.58 5.19
CA PHE A 60 6.04 4.53 6.30
C PHE A 60 5.69 5.93 5.79
N THR A 61 6.40 6.42 4.77
CA THR A 61 6.14 7.72 4.13
C THR A 61 4.73 7.78 3.53
N LEU A 62 4.30 6.72 2.84
CA LEU A 62 2.95 6.65 2.29
C LEU A 62 1.87 6.64 3.39
N GLY A 63 2.06 5.83 4.42
CA GLY A 63 1.14 5.71 5.55
C GLY A 63 1.00 7.01 6.32
N LEU A 64 2.12 7.73 6.55
CA LEU A 64 2.11 9.06 7.17
C LEU A 64 1.29 10.06 6.34
N SER A 65 1.59 10.12 5.05
CA SER A 65 0.91 11.05 4.13
C SER A 65 -0.58 10.74 4.00
N LEU A 66 -0.97 9.47 3.84
CA LEU A 66 -2.37 9.05 3.84
C LEU A 66 -3.07 9.35 5.17
N GLY A 67 -2.37 9.16 6.30
CA GLY A 67 -2.87 9.48 7.63
C GLY A 67 -3.27 10.96 7.75
N SER A 68 -2.46 11.87 7.19
CA SER A 68 -2.78 13.30 7.17
C SER A 68 -4.06 13.64 6.38
N LEU A 69 -4.41 12.80 5.39
CA LEU A 69 -5.60 12.98 4.57
C LEU A 69 -6.90 12.50 5.24
N LEU A 70 -6.81 11.77 6.36
CA LEU A 70 -7.99 11.26 7.05
C LEU A 70 -8.86 12.36 7.65
N GLY A 71 -8.30 13.55 7.89
CA GLY A 71 -9.03 14.73 8.37
C GLY A 71 -9.96 15.37 7.34
N TYR A 72 -9.82 15.05 6.04
CA TYR A 72 -10.71 15.59 5.00
C TYR A 72 -12.07 14.90 5.03
N ALA A 73 -13.15 15.65 4.81
CA ALA A 73 -14.48 15.08 4.63
C ALA A 73 -14.52 14.14 3.40
N PRO A 74 -15.31 13.05 3.43
CA PRO A 74 -15.53 12.21 2.26
C PRO A 74 -16.03 13.01 1.05
N GLY A 75 -15.71 12.53 -0.16
CA GLY A 75 -16.11 13.13 -1.43
C GLY A 75 -14.94 13.55 -2.31
N ALA A 76 -15.22 14.35 -3.34
CA ALA A 76 -14.29 14.66 -4.42
C ALA A 76 -12.96 15.28 -3.94
N ASN A 77 -12.97 16.15 -2.92
CA ASN A 77 -11.74 16.79 -2.43
C ASN A 77 -10.80 15.78 -1.76
N PHE A 78 -11.33 14.89 -0.90
CA PHE A 78 -10.53 13.82 -0.32
C PHE A 78 -9.93 12.93 -1.41
N VAL A 79 -10.75 12.50 -2.38
CA VAL A 79 -10.30 11.65 -3.49
C VAL A 79 -9.22 12.35 -4.32
N ARG A 80 -9.37 13.64 -4.61
CA ARG A 80 -8.33 14.45 -5.28
C ARG A 80 -7.02 14.42 -4.53
N GLN A 81 -7.04 14.66 -3.22
CA GLN A 81 -5.81 14.66 -2.41
C GLN A 81 -5.13 13.29 -2.42
N VAL A 82 -5.90 12.20 -2.37
CA VAL A 82 -5.34 10.84 -2.48
C VAL A 82 -4.75 10.59 -3.87
N VAL A 83 -5.41 11.01 -4.95
CA VAL A 83 -4.85 10.91 -6.31
C VAL A 83 -3.54 11.68 -6.41
N GLN A 84 -3.50 12.93 -5.93
CA GLN A 84 -2.30 13.76 -5.94
C GLN A 84 -1.17 13.10 -5.16
N LEU A 85 -1.47 12.60 -3.95
CA LEU A 85 -0.50 11.89 -3.12
C LEU A 85 0.11 10.69 -3.85
N LEU A 86 -0.69 9.86 -4.51
CA LEU A 86 -0.18 8.65 -5.17
C LEU A 86 0.71 8.97 -6.38
N ILE A 87 0.45 10.09 -7.06
CA ILE A 87 1.31 10.57 -8.14
C ILE A 87 2.67 11.05 -7.59
N GLU A 88 2.65 11.84 -6.52
CA GLU A 88 3.86 12.31 -5.86
C GLU A 88 4.66 11.15 -5.26
N TYR A 89 3.96 10.18 -4.66
CA TYR A 89 4.56 8.96 -4.12
C TYR A 89 5.20 8.11 -5.23
N SER A 90 4.52 7.96 -6.37
CA SER A 90 5.09 7.26 -7.53
C SER A 90 6.40 7.89 -7.99
N TYR A 91 6.45 9.22 -8.05
CA TYR A 91 7.70 9.94 -8.37
C TYR A 91 8.77 9.72 -7.30
N PHE A 92 8.39 9.76 -6.02
CA PHE A 92 9.31 9.59 -4.89
C PHE A 92 10.01 8.22 -4.89
N ILE A 93 9.29 7.14 -5.19
CA ILE A 93 9.85 5.77 -5.18
C ILE A 93 10.49 5.35 -6.51
N ALA A 94 10.25 6.12 -7.58
CA ALA A 94 10.80 5.89 -8.91
C ALA A 94 12.33 5.98 -8.92
N ASP A 95 12.97 5.27 -9.85
CA ASP A 95 14.41 5.39 -10.05
C ASP A 95 14.79 6.73 -10.73
N SER A 96 16.07 7.06 -10.76
CA SER A 96 16.53 8.35 -11.30
C SER A 96 16.14 8.56 -12.78
N ARG A 97 16.03 7.48 -13.57
CA ARG A 97 15.69 7.56 -15.00
C ARG A 97 14.20 7.83 -15.16
N GLU A 98 13.37 7.14 -14.40
CA GLU A 98 11.93 7.33 -14.38
C GLU A 98 11.57 8.71 -13.82
N GLN A 99 12.23 9.15 -12.74
CA GLN A 99 12.09 10.52 -12.22
C GLN A 99 12.42 11.57 -13.27
N ALA A 100 13.51 11.41 -14.03
CA ALA A 100 13.83 12.34 -15.12
C ALA A 100 12.74 12.39 -16.19
N SER A 101 12.16 11.24 -16.54
CA SER A 101 11.04 11.15 -17.49
C SER A 101 9.74 11.77 -16.97
N MET A 102 9.43 11.58 -15.69
CA MET A 102 8.26 12.18 -15.05
C MET A 102 8.42 13.69 -14.92
N ARG A 103 9.63 14.16 -14.56
CA ARG A 103 9.95 15.59 -14.41
C ARG A 103 9.85 16.36 -15.73
N SER A 104 10.17 15.73 -16.87
CA SER A 104 10.01 16.38 -18.18
C SER A 104 8.53 16.59 -18.57
N LYS A 105 7.61 15.81 -17.98
CA LYS A 105 6.15 15.93 -18.16
C LYS A 105 5.47 16.75 -17.06
N ALA A 106 6.20 17.15 -16.02
CA ALA A 106 5.66 17.92 -14.90
C ALA A 106 5.27 19.33 -15.35
N LYS A 107 4.12 19.81 -14.86
CA LYS A 107 3.63 21.15 -15.17
C LYS A 107 4.49 22.19 -14.43
N GLU A 108 4.84 23.26 -15.12
CA GLU A 108 5.42 24.43 -14.47
C GLU A 108 4.36 25.07 -13.58
N ARG A 109 4.75 25.54 -12.39
CA ARG A 109 3.82 26.14 -11.42
C ARG A 109 3.24 27.46 -11.96
N GLN A 110 2.23 27.37 -12.82
CA GLN A 110 1.40 28.48 -13.25
C GLN A 110 0.01 28.38 -12.61
N ILE A 111 -0.53 29.51 -12.19
CA ILE A 111 -1.89 29.64 -11.65
C ILE A 111 -2.85 29.46 -12.82
N GLN A 112 -3.28 28.23 -13.09
CA GLN A 112 -4.30 27.95 -14.08
C GLN A 112 -5.55 27.42 -13.38
N GLU A 113 -6.65 28.16 -13.50
CA GLU A 113 -7.97 27.75 -13.04
C GLU A 113 -8.38 26.50 -13.83
N SER A 114 -8.41 25.36 -13.13
CA SER A 114 -8.76 24.07 -13.73
C SER A 114 -10.26 23.83 -13.66
N THR A 115 -10.80 23.30 -14.76
CA THR A 115 -12.22 22.92 -14.87
C THR A 115 -12.55 21.74 -13.94
N ASP A 116 -13.80 21.59 -13.49
CA ASP A 116 -14.20 20.59 -12.47
C ASP A 116 -13.83 19.14 -12.80
N ARG A 117 -13.68 18.77 -14.08
CA ARG A 117 -13.20 17.45 -14.51
C ARG A 117 -11.68 17.28 -14.43
N GLU A 118 -10.92 18.36 -14.55
CA GLU A 118 -9.47 18.34 -14.34
C GLU A 118 -9.11 18.28 -12.86
N LYS A 119 -10.01 18.73 -11.97
CA LYS A 119 -9.76 18.77 -10.52
C LYS A 119 -9.43 17.40 -9.91
N LEU A 120 -9.89 16.28 -10.47
CA LEU A 120 -9.56 14.94 -9.94
C LEU A 120 -8.28 14.34 -10.55
N LYS A 121 -7.71 14.94 -11.61
CA LYS A 121 -6.44 14.49 -12.19
C LYS A 121 -5.30 15.19 -11.47
N GLY A 122 -4.66 14.48 -10.55
CA GLY A 122 -3.43 14.98 -9.96
C GLY A 122 -2.32 15.15 -11.00
N SER A 123 -1.31 15.96 -10.67
CA SER A 123 -0.20 16.27 -11.57
C SER A 123 1.05 16.62 -10.77
N LEU A 124 2.21 16.24 -11.29
CA LEU A 124 3.48 16.71 -10.74
C LEU A 124 3.69 18.16 -11.13
N VAL A 125 4.01 18.99 -10.15
CA VAL A 125 4.38 20.39 -10.33
C VAL A 125 5.88 20.53 -10.13
N ARG A 126 6.54 21.30 -10.99
CA ARG A 126 7.96 21.62 -10.85
C ARG A 126 8.19 23.10 -10.59
N ASP A 127 9.23 23.39 -9.83
CA ASP A 127 9.78 24.72 -9.60
C ASP A 127 11.29 24.74 -9.95
N SER A 128 11.96 25.85 -9.62
CA SER A 128 13.39 26.03 -9.86
C SER A 128 14.27 25.11 -9.01
N GLN A 129 13.75 24.54 -7.92
CA GLN A 129 14.48 23.66 -7.01
C GLN A 129 14.22 22.17 -7.28
N GLY A 130 13.13 21.81 -7.96
CA GLY A 130 12.83 20.43 -8.26
C GLY A 130 11.35 20.17 -8.54
N VAL A 131 10.91 18.95 -8.23
CA VAL A 131 9.49 18.61 -8.18
C VAL A 131 8.98 19.00 -6.80
N TYR A 132 7.87 19.76 -6.77
CA TYR A 132 7.20 20.19 -5.56
C TYR A 132 6.17 19.14 -5.14
N PHE A 133 6.21 18.72 -3.88
CA PHE A 133 5.22 17.82 -3.28
C PHE A 133 4.20 18.64 -2.49
N GLU A 134 2.93 18.60 -2.92
CA GLU A 134 1.82 19.28 -2.26
C GLU A 134 1.29 18.45 -1.08
N VAL A 135 1.27 17.12 -1.23
CA VAL A 135 0.57 16.21 -0.30
C VAL A 135 1.52 15.21 0.34
N LEU A 136 2.53 14.73 -0.39
CA LEU A 136 3.49 13.76 0.09
C LEU A 136 4.37 14.38 1.19
N GLN A 137 4.26 13.81 2.39
CA GLN A 137 5.07 14.19 3.53
C GLN A 137 6.30 13.29 3.58
N VAL A 138 7.43 13.80 3.09
CA VAL A 138 8.73 13.12 3.19
C VAL A 138 9.39 13.48 4.53
N PRO A 139 9.39 12.58 5.53
CA PRO A 139 10.09 12.84 6.79
C PRO A 139 11.59 13.00 6.55
N GLY A 140 12.19 14.05 7.12
CA GLY A 140 13.61 14.38 6.91
C GLY A 140 14.56 13.31 7.47
N GLU A 141 14.42 12.97 8.75
CA GLU A 141 15.16 11.87 9.38
C GLU A 141 14.18 10.75 9.75
N ILE A 142 14.08 9.73 8.91
CA ILE A 142 13.44 8.47 9.32
C ILE A 142 14.42 7.75 10.25
N PRO A 143 14.01 7.35 11.47
CA PRO A 143 14.87 6.59 12.37
C PRO A 143 15.56 5.43 11.65
N ALA A 144 16.83 5.18 11.99
CA ALA A 144 17.63 4.11 11.37
C ALA A 144 16.96 2.73 11.46
N TYR A 145 16.09 2.55 12.45
CA TYR A 145 15.27 1.36 12.64
C TYR A 145 13.79 1.71 12.65
N VAL A 146 13.06 1.20 11.66
CA VAL A 146 11.59 1.26 11.60
C VAL A 146 11.08 -0.18 11.72
N ASP A 147 10.22 -0.45 12.72
CA ASP A 147 9.66 -1.79 12.92
C ASP A 147 8.66 -2.12 11.80
N TYR A 148 9.01 -3.11 10.98
CA TYR A 148 8.18 -3.59 9.88
C TYR A 148 6.74 -3.93 10.29
N CYS A 149 6.56 -4.73 11.34
CA CYS A 149 5.24 -5.18 11.76
C CYS A 149 4.40 -3.98 12.18
N LYS A 150 5.00 -3.03 12.90
CA LYS A 150 4.33 -1.79 13.29
C LYS A 150 3.95 -0.93 12.09
N VAL A 151 4.82 -0.83 11.07
CA VAL A 151 4.50 -0.11 9.82
C VAL A 151 3.35 -0.78 9.09
N VAL A 152 3.40 -2.10 8.89
CA VAL A 152 2.34 -2.84 8.18
C VAL A 152 1.01 -2.73 8.91
N VAL A 153 0.98 -2.94 10.24
CA VAL A 153 -0.25 -2.83 11.04
C VAL A 153 -0.82 -1.42 11.01
N SER A 154 0.04 -0.40 11.11
CA SER A 154 -0.37 1.01 11.03
C SER A 154 -0.92 1.35 9.64
N MET A 155 -0.21 0.95 8.60
CA MET A 155 -0.62 1.12 7.21
C MET A 155 -1.97 0.43 6.93
N CYS A 156 -2.16 -0.79 7.43
CA CYS A 156 -3.46 -1.47 7.30
C CYS A 156 -4.58 -0.67 7.98
N THR A 157 -4.32 -0.11 9.16
CA THR A 157 -5.29 0.69 9.90
C THR A 157 -5.63 2.01 9.18
N VAL A 158 -4.63 2.67 8.57
CA VAL A 158 -4.84 3.88 7.76
C VAL A 158 -5.64 3.54 6.49
N LEU A 159 -5.27 2.47 5.78
CA LEU A 159 -5.96 2.06 4.56
C LEU A 159 -7.41 1.66 4.83
N THR A 160 -7.70 0.96 5.93
CA THR A 160 -9.08 0.65 6.32
C THR A 160 -9.92 1.92 6.46
N GLN A 161 -9.36 3.00 7.03
CA GLN A 161 -10.05 4.28 7.14
C GLN A 161 -10.20 4.99 5.78
N VAL A 162 -9.16 4.95 4.92
CA VAL A 162 -9.23 5.47 3.55
C VAL A 162 -10.35 4.80 2.75
N TYR A 163 -10.39 3.47 2.73
CA TYR A 163 -11.43 2.72 2.01
C TYR A 163 -12.81 2.95 2.61
N SER A 164 -12.91 3.13 3.93
CA SER A 164 -14.20 3.45 4.58
C SER A 164 -14.78 4.78 4.09
N LYS A 165 -13.95 5.77 3.76
CA LYS A 165 -14.42 7.05 3.20
C LYS A 165 -15.00 6.90 1.78
N PHE A 166 -14.61 5.89 1.00
CA PHE A 166 -15.21 5.66 -0.32
C PHE A 166 -16.66 5.15 -0.24
N MET A 167 -17.06 4.57 0.91
CA MET A 167 -18.43 4.11 1.15
C MET A 167 -19.42 5.24 1.46
N ASP A 168 -18.96 6.50 1.52
CA ASP A 168 -19.82 7.66 1.73
C ASP A 168 -20.58 8.05 0.45
N GLU A 169 -21.80 8.55 0.61
CA GLU A 169 -22.68 8.99 -0.48
C GLU A 169 -22.01 10.03 -1.39
N HIS A 170 -21.27 10.96 -0.80
CA HIS A 170 -20.52 11.98 -1.55
C HIS A 170 -19.39 11.40 -2.42
N CYS A 171 -19.01 10.14 -2.21
CA CYS A 171 -18.05 9.42 -3.03
C CYS A 171 -18.74 8.58 -4.11
N TYR A 172 -19.72 7.74 -3.75
CA TYR A 172 -20.25 6.73 -4.67
C TYR A 172 -21.33 7.23 -5.63
N GLU A 173 -21.92 8.39 -5.39
CA GLU A 173 -22.91 8.99 -6.29
C GLU A 173 -22.26 9.66 -7.52
N GLN A 174 -21.05 10.19 -7.33
CA GLN A 174 -20.31 10.88 -8.37
C GLN A 174 -19.47 9.89 -9.19
N ALA A 175 -19.85 9.66 -10.45
CA ALA A 175 -19.21 8.66 -11.31
C ALA A 175 -17.68 8.88 -11.47
N ASN A 176 -17.26 10.12 -11.64
CA ASN A 176 -15.84 10.52 -11.72
C ASN A 176 -15.08 10.23 -10.41
N VAL A 177 -15.74 10.36 -9.26
CA VAL A 177 -15.13 10.04 -7.95
C VAL A 177 -15.01 8.53 -7.77
N CYS A 178 -16.01 7.76 -8.21
CA CYS A 178 -15.95 6.30 -8.24
C CYS A 178 -14.79 5.79 -9.11
N GLU A 179 -14.67 6.30 -10.33
CA GLU A 179 -13.58 5.94 -11.25
C GLU A 179 -12.21 6.28 -10.67
N ALA A 180 -12.09 7.45 -10.01
CA ALA A 180 -10.87 7.83 -9.32
C ALA A 180 -10.56 6.90 -8.14
N ALA A 181 -11.57 6.46 -7.36
CA ALA A 181 -11.40 5.48 -6.29
C ALA A 181 -10.92 4.11 -6.80
N GLU A 182 -11.44 3.64 -7.95
CA GLU A 182 -10.95 2.43 -8.61
C GLU A 182 -9.49 2.58 -9.09
N SER A 183 -9.11 3.75 -9.60
CA SER A 183 -7.73 4.06 -9.98
C SER A 183 -6.78 4.11 -8.78
N ILE A 184 -7.25 4.69 -7.66
CA ILE A 184 -6.54 4.68 -6.37
C ILE A 184 -6.31 3.24 -5.91
N ASP A 185 -7.33 2.38 -5.94
CA ASP A 185 -7.21 0.97 -5.55
C ASP A 185 -6.11 0.26 -6.34
N LYS A 186 -6.10 0.43 -7.68
CA LYS A 186 -5.07 -0.17 -8.55
C LYS A 186 -3.66 0.27 -8.17
N GLN A 187 -3.46 1.55 -7.89
CA GLN A 187 -2.15 2.07 -7.48
C GLN A 187 -1.74 1.55 -6.09
N LEU A 188 -2.66 1.57 -5.12
CA LEU A 188 -2.42 1.02 -3.79
C LEU A 188 -2.10 -0.48 -3.84
N CYS A 189 -2.69 -1.23 -4.78
CA CYS A 189 -2.32 -2.63 -5.02
C CYS A 189 -0.85 -2.78 -5.35
N GLY A 190 -0.37 -2.05 -6.35
CA GLY A 190 1.02 -2.11 -6.79
C GLY A 190 2.00 -1.62 -5.71
N PHE A 191 1.62 -0.59 -4.95
CA PHE A 191 2.50 -0.02 -3.93
C PHE A 191 2.56 -0.83 -2.63
N PHE A 192 1.47 -1.47 -2.21
CA PHE A 192 1.36 -2.07 -0.89
C PHE A 192 0.86 -3.51 -0.91
N PHE A 193 -0.32 -3.79 -1.48
CA PHE A 193 -0.95 -5.11 -1.33
C PHE A 193 -0.15 -6.22 -2.02
N GLU A 194 0.26 -6.01 -3.28
CA GLU A 194 0.99 -7.02 -4.05
C GLU A 194 2.38 -7.27 -3.50
N PRO A 195 3.20 -6.24 -3.18
CA PRO A 195 4.52 -6.49 -2.60
C PRO A 195 4.45 -7.13 -1.21
N LEU A 196 3.42 -6.80 -0.40
CA LEU A 196 3.22 -7.43 0.91
C LEU A 196 2.79 -8.90 0.77
N ALA A 197 1.84 -9.19 -0.11
CA ALA A 197 1.41 -10.55 -0.40
C ALA A 197 2.56 -11.41 -0.94
N ALA A 198 3.44 -10.84 -1.77
CA ALA A 198 4.63 -11.52 -2.27
C ALA A 198 5.58 -11.91 -1.12
N VAL A 199 5.86 -10.99 -0.19
CA VAL A 199 6.69 -11.27 1.00
C VAL A 199 6.09 -12.41 1.83
N LEU A 200 4.79 -12.35 2.12
CA LEU A 200 4.11 -13.41 2.87
C LEU A 200 4.09 -14.74 2.11
N GLY A 201 3.95 -14.72 0.79
CA GLY A 201 4.03 -15.89 -0.08
C GLY A 201 5.40 -16.56 -0.06
N GLU A 202 6.48 -15.77 -0.04
CA GLU A 202 7.85 -16.28 0.10
C GLU A 202 8.06 -16.94 1.47
N VAL A 203 7.61 -16.28 2.55
CA VAL A 203 7.70 -16.82 3.93
C VAL A 203 6.90 -18.10 4.07
N ALA A 204 5.67 -18.13 3.54
CA ALA A 204 4.83 -19.32 3.53
C ALA A 204 5.50 -20.46 2.76
N SER A 205 6.02 -20.19 1.56
CA SER A 205 6.70 -21.18 0.73
C SER A 205 7.93 -21.77 1.41
N HIS A 206 8.71 -20.94 2.10
CA HIS A 206 9.86 -21.40 2.88
C HIS A 206 9.43 -22.29 4.05
N SER A 207 8.36 -21.91 4.75
CA SER A 207 7.81 -22.67 5.88
C SER A 207 7.31 -24.04 5.42
N VAL A 208 6.55 -24.11 4.32
CA VAL A 208 6.07 -25.39 3.77
C VAL A 208 7.24 -26.28 3.37
N LYS A 209 8.25 -25.76 2.66
CA LYS A 209 9.43 -26.54 2.24
C LYS A 209 10.20 -27.12 3.42
N LYS A 210 10.30 -26.36 4.51
CA LYS A 210 10.96 -26.80 5.73
C LYS A 210 10.21 -27.98 6.36
N GLU A 211 8.89 -27.87 6.49
CA GLU A 211 8.05 -28.93 7.05
C GLU A 211 8.02 -30.18 6.17
N THR A 212 7.86 -30.04 4.85
CA THR A 212 7.86 -31.19 3.93
C THR A 212 9.21 -31.89 3.90
N GLY A 213 10.32 -31.16 3.97
CA GLY A 213 11.66 -31.74 4.10
C GLY A 213 11.85 -32.50 5.41
N SER A 214 11.30 -31.98 6.52
CA SER A 214 11.31 -32.69 7.81
C SER A 214 10.56 -34.00 7.75
N VAL A 215 9.36 -34.01 7.18
CA VAL A 215 8.55 -35.24 7.00
C VAL A 215 9.28 -36.25 6.11
N ALA A 216 9.88 -35.81 5.01
CA ALA A 216 10.65 -36.70 4.13
C ALA A 216 11.84 -37.35 4.85
N ASN A 217 12.55 -36.59 5.68
CA ASN A 217 13.67 -37.11 6.47
C ASN A 217 13.21 -38.11 7.53
N VAL A 218 12.08 -37.86 8.20
CA VAL A 218 11.49 -38.80 9.17
C VAL A 218 11.06 -40.09 8.49
N LEU A 219 10.38 -40.00 7.34
CA LEU A 219 9.97 -41.17 6.57
C LEU A 219 11.17 -42.00 6.08
N ALA A 220 12.24 -41.34 5.63
CA ALA A 220 13.47 -42.01 5.22
C ALA A 220 14.15 -42.73 6.41
N ALA A 221 14.18 -42.11 7.59
CA ALA A 221 14.74 -42.71 8.80
C ALA A 221 13.95 -43.97 9.24
N CYS A 222 12.62 -43.94 9.14
CA CYS A 222 11.79 -45.11 9.45
C CYS A 222 11.98 -46.27 8.45
N GLN A 223 12.40 -46.00 7.21
CA GLN A 223 12.65 -47.04 6.20
C GLN A 223 14.03 -47.71 6.37
N THR A 224 14.99 -47.06 7.04
CA THR A 224 16.33 -47.63 7.30
C THR A 224 16.40 -48.51 8.55
N GLU A 225 15.34 -48.57 9.35
CA GLU A 225 15.26 -49.40 10.58
C GLU A 225 14.51 -50.75 10.36
N GLN A 226 14.24 -51.13 9.10
CA GLN A 226 13.69 -52.43 8.68
C GLN A 226 14.72 -53.25 7.91
#